data_AF-A0A965G5K2-F1
#
_entry.id   AF-A0A965G5K2-F1
#
_cell.length_a   1.000
_cell.length_b   1.000
_cell.length_c   1.000
_cell.angle_alpha   90.00
_cell.angle_beta   90.00
_cell.angle_gamma   90.00
#
_symmetry.space_group_name_H-M   'P 1'
#
loop_
_entity.id
_entity.type
_entity.pdbx_description
1 polymer ?
#
loop_
_entity_poly.entity_id
_entity_poly.type
_entity_poly.pdbx_seq_one_letter_code
_entity_poly.pdbx_strand_id
1 'polypeptide(L)'
;MVGWPGMFSNGEGANGTLNQTGGNFETRAVAYIGLLTGGTGSLNVSGGTNTTARMIVGWNAGGNGTINLSGGNKVVRETSFVGFDGGTGTLNISGGTYTATGTAGLFLPGENFGSFRIADFGNNSGTVNLSGTGVVNAANYTAVGGWGNGTLNITGGTWNQLSEEILVGDAADPNWTGRGEVNQSGGTVNATEIVLQKGTYNLNGTGVVNASSYTFVGDRGNGTLNISGGVFNAGTNQLGSFRIADSGEATAVGTMSLSGSGVVNAPSYTSVGGLGTGTLNISGGTWNSPDDIVLGDRPPNVTDWTGTGVVNQTGGAVNARAVFL
;
A
#
# COMPACT_ATOMS: atom_id res chain seq x y z
N MET A 1 -19.29 -19.06 0.27
CA MET A 1 -19.56 -17.92 -0.62
C MET A 1 -20.66 -17.08 0.02
N VAL A 2 -20.58 -15.76 -0.05
CA VAL A 2 -21.61 -14.84 0.46
C VAL A 2 -21.98 -13.90 -0.68
N GLY A 3 -23.26 -13.85 -1.05
CA GLY A 3 -23.71 -13.10 -2.23
C GLY A 3 -23.38 -13.80 -3.56
N TRP A 4 -23.54 -15.14 -3.62
CA TRP A 4 -23.38 -15.91 -4.84
C TRP A 4 -24.73 -16.16 -5.50
N PRO A 5 -24.89 -15.85 -6.80
CA PRO A 5 -26.16 -16.01 -7.48
C PRO A 5 -26.56 -17.47 -7.77
N GLY A 6 -25.67 -18.46 -7.60
CA GLY A 6 -25.99 -19.87 -7.90
C GLY A 6 -25.72 -20.24 -9.36
N MET A 7 -25.76 -21.54 -9.68
CA MET A 7 -25.52 -22.03 -11.07
C MET A 7 -26.70 -21.80 -12.02
N PHE A 8 -27.88 -21.41 -11.50
CA PHE A 8 -29.14 -21.35 -12.26
C PHE A 8 -29.78 -19.96 -12.32
N SER A 9 -29.10 -18.91 -11.83
CA SER A 9 -29.68 -17.57 -11.71
C SER A 9 -29.74 -16.76 -13.01
N ASN A 10 -29.33 -17.31 -14.15
CA ASN A 10 -29.25 -16.56 -15.41
C ASN A 10 -28.48 -15.21 -15.30
N GLY A 11 -27.58 -15.07 -14.31
CA GLY A 11 -26.83 -13.83 -14.06
C GLY A 11 -27.49 -12.83 -13.12
N GLU A 12 -28.60 -13.16 -12.47
CA GLU A 12 -29.20 -12.30 -11.46
C GLU A 12 -28.39 -12.33 -10.16
N GLY A 13 -27.93 -11.16 -9.71
CA GLY A 13 -27.17 -11.01 -8.48
C GLY A 13 -27.89 -11.46 -7.21
N ALA A 14 -27.16 -12.09 -6.29
CA ALA A 14 -27.70 -12.46 -4.98
C ALA A 14 -27.09 -11.64 -3.85
N ASN A 15 -27.91 -11.35 -2.84
CA ASN A 15 -27.49 -10.67 -1.63
C ASN A 15 -27.31 -11.68 -0.50
N GLY A 16 -26.14 -11.67 0.16
CA GLY A 16 -25.86 -12.54 1.29
C GLY A 16 -25.21 -11.79 2.44
N THR A 17 -25.49 -12.23 3.67
CA THR A 17 -24.82 -11.73 4.88
C THR A 17 -24.45 -12.89 5.79
N LEU A 18 -23.22 -12.90 6.29
CA LEU A 18 -22.74 -13.83 7.31
C LEU A 18 -22.28 -13.02 8.53
N ASN A 19 -22.86 -13.31 9.70
CA ASN A 19 -22.49 -12.72 10.98
C ASN A 19 -21.80 -13.76 11.85
N GLN A 20 -20.54 -13.54 12.21
CA GLN A 20 -19.79 -14.36 13.14
C GLN A 20 -19.45 -13.56 14.40
N THR A 21 -20.04 -13.96 15.52
CA THR A 21 -19.83 -13.33 16.83
C THR A 21 -18.94 -14.14 17.77
N GLY A 22 -18.55 -15.36 17.36
CA GLY A 22 -17.74 -16.29 18.15
C GLY A 22 -17.46 -17.58 17.38
N GLY A 23 -16.82 -18.55 18.05
CA GLY A 23 -16.52 -19.87 17.49
C GLY A 23 -15.50 -19.88 16.35
N ASN A 24 -15.37 -21.02 15.67
CA ASN A 24 -14.45 -21.21 14.56
C ASN A 24 -15.23 -21.45 13.26
N PHE A 25 -14.96 -20.66 12.23
CA PHE A 25 -15.50 -20.83 10.89
C PHE A 25 -14.35 -21.00 9.90
N GLU A 26 -14.32 -22.10 9.15
CA GLU A 26 -13.26 -22.38 8.19
C GLU A 26 -13.81 -22.56 6.77
N THR A 27 -13.26 -21.80 5.84
CA THR A 27 -13.40 -22.03 4.40
C THR A 27 -12.10 -22.62 3.87
N ARG A 28 -12.11 -23.91 3.55
CA ARG A 28 -10.88 -24.65 3.16
C ARG A 28 -10.36 -24.30 1.75
N ALA A 29 -11.15 -23.58 0.96
CA ALA A 29 -10.79 -23.11 -0.38
C ALA A 29 -10.91 -21.57 -0.43
N VAL A 30 -11.40 -21.03 -1.54
CA VAL A 30 -11.58 -19.58 -1.71
C VAL A 30 -12.87 -19.11 -1.03
N ALA A 31 -12.79 -18.08 -0.18
CA ALA A 31 -13.96 -17.35 0.28
C ALA A 31 -14.26 -16.19 -0.67
N TYR A 32 -15.39 -16.30 -1.37
CA TYR A 32 -15.94 -15.25 -2.21
C TYR A 32 -16.99 -14.45 -1.44
N ILE A 33 -16.81 -13.13 -1.37
CA ILE A 33 -17.73 -12.17 -0.77
C ILE A 33 -18.14 -11.18 -1.86
N GLY A 34 -19.37 -11.28 -2.37
CA GLY A 34 -19.85 -10.49 -3.51
C GLY A 34 -19.26 -10.99 -4.84
N LEU A 35 -20.08 -11.68 -5.64
CA LEU A 35 -19.62 -12.34 -6.86
C LEU A 35 -20.57 -12.08 -8.04
N LEU A 36 -19.98 -11.69 -9.18
CA LEU A 36 -20.65 -11.45 -10.46
C LEU A 36 -21.64 -10.28 -10.40
N THR A 37 -22.20 -9.95 -11.56
CA THR A 37 -23.11 -8.82 -11.73
C THR A 37 -24.28 -8.88 -10.73
N GLY A 38 -24.39 -7.84 -9.90
CA GLY A 38 -25.44 -7.69 -8.90
C GLY A 38 -25.22 -8.50 -7.61
N GLY A 39 -24.18 -9.33 -7.52
CA GLY A 39 -23.90 -10.12 -6.33
C GLY A 39 -23.34 -9.23 -5.21
N THR A 40 -24.07 -9.13 -4.10
CA THR A 40 -23.63 -8.35 -2.92
C THR A 40 -23.41 -9.27 -1.73
N GLY A 41 -22.20 -9.30 -1.19
CA GLY A 41 -21.86 -10.11 -0.03
C GLY A 41 -21.38 -9.27 1.14
N SER A 42 -21.86 -9.57 2.35
CA SER A 42 -21.36 -8.97 3.59
C SER A 42 -20.91 -10.03 4.60
N LEU A 43 -19.68 -9.92 5.09
CA LEU A 43 -19.17 -10.76 6.19
C LEU A 43 -18.82 -9.86 7.38
N ASN A 44 -19.54 -10.04 8.49
CA ASN A 44 -19.31 -9.33 9.74
C ASN A 44 -18.68 -10.29 10.75
N VAL A 45 -17.48 -9.95 11.25
CA VAL A 45 -16.75 -10.72 12.26
C VAL A 45 -16.50 -9.83 13.47
N SER A 46 -17.16 -10.14 14.58
CA SER A 46 -17.00 -9.42 15.85
C SER A 46 -16.36 -10.27 16.96
N GLY A 47 -16.14 -11.57 16.70
CA GLY A 47 -15.49 -12.48 17.63
C GLY A 47 -15.20 -13.85 17.01
N GLY A 48 -14.41 -14.67 17.73
CA GLY A 48 -14.00 -15.99 17.26
C GLY A 48 -12.87 -15.97 16.23
N THR A 49 -12.68 -17.10 15.53
CA THR A 49 -11.67 -17.26 14.47
C THR A 49 -12.35 -17.58 13.14
N ASN A 50 -12.06 -16.79 12.11
CA ASN A 50 -12.51 -17.03 10.74
C ASN A 50 -11.30 -17.34 9.85
N THR A 51 -11.15 -18.59 9.44
CA THR A 51 -10.03 -19.03 8.60
C THR A 51 -10.48 -19.24 7.17
N THR A 52 -9.68 -18.80 6.22
CA THR A 52 -9.87 -19.07 4.80
C THR A 52 -8.53 -19.41 4.17
N ALA A 53 -8.50 -20.27 3.13
CA ALA A 53 -7.30 -20.39 2.31
C ALA A 53 -7.03 -19.05 1.62
N ARG A 54 -7.82 -18.69 0.60
CA ARG A 54 -7.72 -17.41 -0.14
C ARG A 54 -9.00 -16.59 -0.02
N MET A 55 -8.88 -15.27 0.05
CA MET A 55 -10.05 -14.40 0.15
C MET A 55 -10.18 -13.48 -1.05
N ILE A 56 -11.39 -13.36 -1.60
CA ILE A 56 -11.73 -12.40 -2.64
C ILE A 56 -12.98 -11.63 -2.23
N VAL A 57 -12.84 -10.31 -2.13
CA VAL A 57 -13.90 -9.37 -1.75
C VAL A 57 -14.23 -8.52 -2.96
N GLY A 58 -15.40 -8.77 -3.57
CA GLY A 58 -15.79 -8.19 -4.85
C GLY A 58 -15.03 -8.83 -6.00
N TRP A 59 -15.67 -9.79 -6.69
CA TRP A 59 -15.10 -10.45 -7.88
C TRP A 59 -16.01 -10.33 -9.10
N ASN A 60 -15.39 -10.05 -10.25
CA ASN A 60 -16.00 -9.86 -11.57
C ASN A 60 -16.85 -8.60 -11.65
N ALA A 61 -17.07 -8.13 -12.88
CA ALA A 61 -17.85 -6.94 -13.17
C ALA A 61 -19.21 -6.93 -12.44
N GLY A 62 -19.39 -5.96 -11.55
CA GLY A 62 -20.61 -5.74 -10.77
C GLY A 62 -20.75 -6.58 -9.49
N GLY A 63 -19.74 -7.37 -9.10
CA GLY A 63 -19.68 -8.04 -7.81
C GLY A 63 -19.22 -7.10 -6.70
N ASN A 64 -19.98 -7.02 -5.60
CA ASN A 64 -19.76 -6.08 -4.50
C ASN A 64 -19.57 -6.81 -3.17
N GLY A 65 -18.35 -6.82 -2.67
CA GLY A 65 -18.00 -7.48 -1.41
C GLY A 65 -17.75 -6.50 -0.29
N THR A 66 -18.21 -6.81 0.92
CA THR A 66 -17.84 -6.09 2.13
C THR A 66 -17.48 -7.04 3.26
N ILE A 67 -16.37 -6.77 3.92
CA ILE A 67 -15.99 -7.43 5.17
C ILE A 67 -15.86 -6.37 6.26
N ASN A 68 -16.47 -6.61 7.41
CA ASN A 68 -16.33 -5.81 8.61
C ASN A 68 -15.72 -6.66 9.73
N LEU A 69 -14.47 -6.37 10.10
CA LEU A 69 -13.78 -6.97 11.23
C LEU A 69 -13.72 -5.95 12.39
N SER A 70 -14.55 -6.17 13.40
CA SER A 70 -14.60 -5.34 14.62
C SER A 70 -14.03 -6.04 15.85
N GLY A 71 -13.77 -7.35 15.77
CA GLY A 71 -13.17 -8.16 16.82
C GLY A 71 -12.87 -9.58 16.34
N GLY A 72 -12.17 -10.37 17.17
CA GLY A 72 -11.76 -11.73 16.81
C GLY A 72 -10.56 -11.78 15.85
N ASN A 73 -10.36 -12.95 15.24
CA ASN A 73 -9.22 -13.26 14.37
C ASN A 73 -9.70 -13.64 12.97
N LYS A 74 -9.30 -12.87 11.95
CA LYS A 74 -9.45 -13.25 10.54
C LYS A 74 -8.11 -13.75 10.02
N VAL A 75 -8.06 -15.01 9.60
CA VAL A 75 -6.85 -15.63 9.03
C VAL A 75 -7.12 -15.96 7.57
N VAL A 76 -6.25 -15.47 6.70
CA VAL A 76 -6.18 -15.83 5.28
C VAL A 76 -4.81 -16.47 5.07
N ARG A 77 -4.80 -17.77 4.77
CA ARG A 77 -3.55 -18.56 4.59
C ARG A 77 -2.85 -18.29 3.26
N GLU A 78 -3.42 -17.39 2.46
CA GLU A 78 -2.98 -17.02 1.13
C GLU A 78 -3.18 -15.51 0.95
N THR A 79 -3.29 -15.06 -0.30
CA THR A 79 -3.59 -13.68 -0.66
C THR A 79 -5.04 -13.27 -0.35
N SER A 80 -5.20 -12.00 0.05
CA SER A 80 -6.45 -11.27 0.13
C SER A 80 -6.59 -10.32 -1.05
N PHE A 81 -7.53 -10.60 -1.94
CA PHE A 81 -7.91 -9.71 -3.03
C PHE A 81 -9.10 -8.85 -2.61
N VAL A 82 -8.95 -7.53 -2.70
CA VAL A 82 -10.00 -6.55 -2.37
C VAL A 82 -10.25 -5.73 -3.62
N GLY A 83 -11.36 -6.00 -4.31
CA GLY A 83 -11.58 -5.53 -5.68
C GLY A 83 -10.76 -6.36 -6.66
N PHE A 84 -11.40 -7.28 -7.38
CA PHE A 84 -10.72 -8.18 -8.30
C PHE A 84 -11.49 -8.33 -9.62
N ASP A 85 -10.76 -8.19 -10.73
CA ASP A 85 -11.25 -8.42 -12.10
C ASP A 85 -12.58 -7.71 -12.44
N GLY A 86 -12.66 -6.40 -12.20
CA GLY A 86 -13.87 -5.58 -12.39
C GLY A 86 -14.86 -5.55 -11.20
N GLY A 87 -14.61 -6.28 -10.11
CA GLY A 87 -15.42 -6.23 -8.89
C GLY A 87 -15.07 -5.06 -7.96
N THR A 88 -15.98 -4.72 -7.04
CA THR A 88 -15.77 -3.71 -5.99
C THR A 88 -15.63 -4.38 -4.63
N GLY A 89 -14.48 -4.22 -3.99
CA GLY A 89 -14.21 -4.78 -2.67
C GLY A 89 -14.07 -3.73 -1.58
N THR A 90 -14.62 -3.99 -0.39
CA THR A 90 -14.37 -3.17 0.80
C THR A 90 -14.04 -4.04 2.00
N LEU A 91 -12.92 -3.75 2.66
CA LEU A 91 -12.49 -4.40 3.89
C LEU A 91 -12.33 -3.35 4.99
N ASN A 92 -13.19 -3.41 6.00
CA ASN A 92 -13.16 -2.51 7.15
C ASN A 92 -12.61 -3.27 8.37
N ILE A 93 -11.58 -2.72 8.99
CA ILE A 93 -10.91 -3.30 10.16
C ILE A 93 -10.87 -2.21 11.24
N SER A 94 -11.72 -2.33 12.25
CA SER A 94 -11.81 -1.39 13.38
C SER A 94 -11.35 -1.98 14.71
N GLY A 95 -11.20 -3.31 14.76
CA GLY A 95 -10.70 -4.07 15.89
C GLY A 95 -10.30 -5.49 15.46
N GLY A 96 -9.84 -6.30 16.40
CA GLY A 96 -9.38 -7.66 16.11
C GLY A 96 -8.06 -7.72 15.33
N THR A 97 -7.69 -8.93 14.89
CA THR A 97 -6.47 -9.18 14.11
C THR A 97 -6.81 -9.80 12.76
N TYR A 98 -6.35 -9.19 11.69
CA TYR A 98 -6.38 -9.72 10.33
C TYR A 98 -4.98 -10.19 9.94
N THR A 99 -4.80 -11.46 9.65
CA THR A 99 -3.52 -12.02 9.20
C THR A 99 -3.67 -12.59 7.80
N ALA A 100 -2.88 -12.09 6.85
CA ALA A 100 -2.72 -12.65 5.52
C ALA A 100 -1.27 -13.08 5.31
N THR A 101 -1.07 -14.34 4.94
CA THR A 101 0.29 -14.89 4.75
C THR A 101 0.79 -14.74 3.33
N GLY A 102 -0.12 -14.61 2.36
CA GLY A 102 0.21 -14.55 0.94
C GLY A 102 0.54 -15.90 0.31
N THR A 103 0.59 -15.93 -1.02
CA THR A 103 0.86 -17.13 -1.83
C THR A 103 1.80 -16.78 -2.97
N ALA A 104 2.69 -17.70 -3.34
CA ALA A 104 3.31 -17.68 -4.65
C ALA A 104 2.24 -17.61 -5.76
N GLY A 105 2.52 -16.88 -6.82
CA GLY A 105 1.67 -16.77 -7.99
C GLY A 105 1.51 -18.11 -8.71
N LEU A 106 0.42 -18.23 -9.46
CA LEU A 106 0.04 -19.48 -10.14
C LEU A 106 0.23 -19.42 -11.67
N PHE A 107 0.50 -18.24 -12.24
CA PHE A 107 0.47 -18.06 -13.70
C PHE A 107 1.86 -18.04 -14.32
N LEU A 108 2.85 -17.43 -13.66
CA LEU A 108 4.24 -17.44 -14.13
C LEU A 108 5.22 -17.91 -13.03
N PRO A 109 6.29 -18.65 -13.39
CA PRO A 109 7.35 -19.00 -12.46
C PRO A 109 7.94 -17.75 -11.80
N GLY A 110 7.94 -17.71 -10.47
CA GLY A 110 8.49 -16.59 -9.69
C GLY A 110 7.50 -15.46 -9.37
N GLU A 111 6.25 -15.55 -9.82
CA GLU A 111 5.21 -14.64 -9.33
C GLU A 111 4.99 -14.85 -7.82
N ASN A 112 4.67 -13.76 -7.12
CA ASN A 112 4.18 -13.78 -5.75
C ASN A 112 2.91 -12.91 -5.74
N PHE A 113 1.78 -13.44 -5.27
CA PHE A 113 0.57 -12.64 -5.14
C PHE A 113 0.59 -11.77 -3.88
N GLY A 114 1.56 -11.94 -2.99
CA GLY A 114 1.68 -11.15 -1.77
C GLY A 114 0.53 -11.44 -0.80
N SER A 115 0.49 -10.68 0.30
CA SER A 115 -0.57 -10.83 1.31
C SER A 115 -1.86 -10.14 0.90
N PHE A 116 -1.72 -8.96 0.29
CA PHE A 116 -2.83 -8.10 -0.09
C PHE A 116 -2.66 -7.58 -1.51
N ARG A 117 -3.76 -7.64 -2.27
CA ARG A 117 -3.93 -7.01 -3.57
C ARG A 117 -5.19 -6.17 -3.52
N ILE A 118 -5.03 -4.87 -3.38
CA ILE A 118 -6.15 -3.92 -3.28
C ILE A 118 -6.33 -3.31 -4.67
N ALA A 119 -7.31 -3.79 -5.43
CA ALA A 119 -7.61 -3.36 -6.79
C ALA A 119 -6.42 -3.39 -7.76
N ASP A 120 -5.58 -4.40 -7.62
CA ASP A 120 -4.33 -4.47 -8.36
C ASP A 120 -4.51 -5.06 -9.77
N PHE A 121 -5.47 -5.99 -9.94
CA PHE A 121 -5.67 -6.74 -11.18
C PHE A 121 -7.04 -6.51 -11.82
N GLY A 122 -7.08 -5.84 -12.97
CA GLY A 122 -8.28 -5.53 -13.74
C GLY A 122 -8.81 -4.12 -13.49
N ASN A 123 -9.77 -3.66 -14.30
CA ASN A 123 -10.38 -2.35 -14.14
C ASN A 123 -11.42 -2.34 -12.99
N ASN A 124 -10.94 -2.34 -11.75
CA ASN A 124 -11.75 -2.47 -10.53
C ASN A 124 -11.47 -1.37 -9.50
N SER A 125 -12.19 -1.46 -8.38
CA SER A 125 -11.97 -0.65 -7.20
C SER A 125 -11.92 -1.51 -5.94
N GLY A 126 -11.06 -1.12 -5.02
CA GLY A 126 -10.78 -1.88 -3.82
C GLY A 126 -10.38 -0.93 -2.72
N THR A 127 -11.03 -1.07 -1.57
CA THR A 127 -10.80 -0.20 -0.43
C THR A 127 -10.54 -1.02 0.82
N VAL A 128 -9.42 -0.74 1.49
CA VAL A 128 -9.15 -1.23 2.85
C VAL A 128 -9.15 -0.05 3.80
N ASN A 129 -9.93 -0.13 4.87
CA ASN A 129 -10.00 0.87 5.92
C ASN A 129 -9.51 0.25 7.24
N LEU A 130 -8.38 0.74 7.75
CA LEU A 130 -7.84 0.38 9.05
C LEU A 130 -8.07 1.54 10.04
N SER A 131 -8.68 1.21 11.17
CA SER A 131 -9.11 2.19 12.18
C SER A 131 -9.13 1.59 13.58
N GLY A 132 -9.39 2.42 14.59
CA GLY A 132 -9.57 1.98 15.97
C GLY A 132 -8.37 1.22 16.51
N THR A 133 -8.60 -0.02 16.95
CA THR A 133 -7.56 -0.91 17.52
C THR A 133 -7.22 -2.09 16.60
N GLY A 134 -7.68 -2.03 15.35
CA GLY A 134 -7.44 -3.09 14.37
C GLY A 134 -5.96 -3.35 14.15
N VAL A 135 -5.60 -4.62 14.00
CA VAL A 135 -4.24 -5.04 13.64
C VAL A 135 -4.28 -5.80 12.32
N VAL A 136 -3.43 -5.41 11.38
CA VAL A 136 -3.18 -6.14 10.14
C VAL A 136 -1.77 -6.70 10.17
N ASN A 137 -1.61 -7.99 9.92
CA ASN A 137 -0.33 -8.65 9.70
C ASN A 137 -0.30 -9.18 8.27
N ALA A 138 0.44 -8.49 7.40
CA ALA A 138 0.71 -8.89 6.04
C ALA A 138 2.11 -9.54 6.00
N ALA A 139 2.18 -10.85 5.79
CA ALA A 139 3.45 -11.57 5.86
C ALA A 139 4.38 -11.25 4.68
N ASN A 140 3.84 -11.21 3.46
CA ASN A 140 4.50 -10.84 2.21
C ASN A 140 3.92 -9.52 1.67
N TYR A 141 4.48 -8.98 0.58
CA TYR A 141 4.18 -7.63 0.09
C TYR A 141 2.69 -7.32 -0.08
N THR A 142 2.38 -6.03 -0.04
CA THR A 142 1.04 -5.48 -0.25
C THR A 142 1.05 -4.57 -1.47
N ALA A 143 0.18 -4.82 -2.44
CA ALA A 143 -0.06 -3.91 -3.57
C ALA A 143 -1.34 -3.10 -3.34
N VAL A 144 -1.24 -1.78 -3.47
CA VAL A 144 -2.36 -0.83 -3.42
C VAL A 144 -2.52 -0.21 -4.79
N GLY A 145 -3.49 -0.68 -5.57
CA GLY A 145 -3.72 -0.26 -6.95
C GLY A 145 -2.62 -0.73 -7.90
N GLY A 146 -2.96 -0.75 -9.18
CA GLY A 146 -2.08 -1.20 -10.25
C GLY A 146 -2.79 -1.06 -11.59
N TRP A 147 -3.38 -2.14 -12.09
CA TRP A 147 -4.33 -2.03 -13.21
C TRP A 147 -5.64 -1.36 -12.78
N GLY A 148 -6.10 -1.60 -11.55
CA GLY A 148 -7.28 -0.97 -10.95
C GLY A 148 -6.94 0.16 -9.96
N ASN A 149 -7.98 0.74 -9.37
CA ASN A 149 -7.87 1.85 -8.43
C ASN A 149 -7.96 1.35 -6.98
N GLY A 150 -6.82 1.26 -6.31
CA GLY A 150 -6.72 0.73 -4.95
C GLY A 150 -6.60 1.83 -3.92
N THR A 151 -7.30 1.69 -2.80
CA THR A 151 -7.26 2.66 -1.70
C THR A 151 -7.02 1.97 -0.36
N LEU A 152 -6.03 2.43 0.39
CA LEU A 152 -5.74 2.01 1.75
C LEU A 152 -5.85 3.23 2.67
N ASN A 153 -6.88 3.27 3.50
CA ASN A 153 -7.07 4.33 4.50
C ASN A 153 -6.66 3.83 5.88
N ILE A 154 -5.84 4.60 6.59
CA ILE A 154 -5.34 4.26 7.92
C ILE A 154 -5.57 5.45 8.85
N THR A 155 -6.60 5.36 9.68
CA THR A 155 -6.99 6.41 10.64
C THR A 155 -6.68 6.01 12.09
N GLY A 156 -6.30 4.75 12.31
CA GLY A 156 -5.94 4.16 13.59
C GLY A 156 -5.38 2.75 13.40
N GLY A 157 -5.18 2.00 14.47
CA GLY A 157 -4.68 0.62 14.41
C GLY A 157 -3.21 0.49 14.02
N THR A 158 -2.81 -0.75 13.69
CA THR A 158 -1.43 -1.08 13.30
C THR A 158 -1.42 -1.96 12.06
N TRP A 159 -0.72 -1.51 11.01
CA TRP A 159 -0.39 -2.32 9.85
C TRP A 159 1.05 -2.82 9.97
N ASN A 160 1.23 -4.14 10.03
CA ASN A 160 2.53 -4.79 10.05
C ASN A 160 2.76 -5.49 8.70
N GLN A 161 3.58 -4.88 7.85
CA GLN A 161 4.14 -5.48 6.66
C GLN A 161 5.45 -6.18 7.04
N LEU A 162 5.39 -7.50 7.21
CA LEU A 162 6.44 -8.29 7.89
C LEU A 162 7.64 -8.62 6.99
N SER A 163 7.43 -8.67 5.67
CA SER A 163 8.49 -8.81 4.69
C SER A 163 8.13 -8.06 3.41
N GLU A 164 9.11 -7.82 2.54
CA GLU A 164 8.94 -7.11 1.27
C GLU A 164 8.33 -5.70 1.48
N GLU A 165 7.73 -5.12 0.44
CA GLU A 165 7.27 -3.74 0.40
C GLU A 165 5.75 -3.56 0.61
N ILE A 166 5.36 -2.32 0.92
CA ILE A 166 4.07 -1.79 0.49
C ILE A 166 4.28 -1.07 -0.84
N LEU A 167 3.77 -1.66 -1.91
CA LEU A 167 3.80 -1.13 -3.26
C LEU A 167 2.53 -0.33 -3.54
N VAL A 168 2.67 0.94 -3.89
CA VAL A 168 1.54 1.84 -4.18
C VAL A 168 1.56 2.21 -5.66
N GLY A 169 0.48 1.83 -6.33
CA GLY A 169 0.28 1.97 -7.77
C GLY A 169 1.27 1.10 -8.54
N ASP A 170 1.14 -0.22 -8.44
CA ASP A 170 1.98 -1.17 -9.18
C ASP A 170 1.99 -0.82 -10.67
N ALA A 171 3.19 -0.75 -11.25
CA ALA A 171 3.45 -0.37 -12.62
C ALA A 171 4.19 -1.49 -13.37
N ALA A 172 3.98 -2.75 -13.00
CA ALA A 172 4.54 -3.91 -13.70
C ALA A 172 4.26 -3.91 -15.21
N ASP A 173 3.15 -3.32 -15.65
CA ASP A 173 2.85 -3.05 -17.05
C ASP A 173 2.67 -1.53 -17.27
N PRO A 174 3.38 -0.91 -18.23
CA PRO A 174 3.25 0.52 -18.51
C PRO A 174 1.84 0.93 -18.95
N ASN A 175 1.04 0.01 -19.51
CA ASN A 175 -0.32 0.24 -19.98
C ASN A 175 -1.37 0.23 -18.86
N TRP A 176 -1.00 -0.18 -17.64
CA TRP A 176 -1.89 -0.09 -16.50
C TRP A 176 -2.21 1.38 -16.19
N THR A 177 -3.50 1.70 -16.19
CA THR A 177 -4.06 3.05 -15.98
C THR A 177 -4.55 3.28 -14.56
N GLY A 178 -4.61 2.23 -13.74
CA GLY A 178 -4.99 2.31 -12.35
C GLY A 178 -3.96 3.07 -11.53
N ARG A 179 -4.33 3.35 -10.29
CA ARG A 179 -3.51 4.11 -9.35
C ARG A 179 -3.72 3.61 -7.93
N GLY A 180 -2.66 3.69 -7.16
CA GLY A 180 -2.67 3.42 -5.73
C GLY A 180 -2.84 4.68 -4.92
N GLU A 181 -3.66 4.63 -3.87
CA GLU A 181 -3.79 5.71 -2.91
C GLU A 181 -3.71 5.17 -1.48
N VAL A 182 -2.71 5.63 -0.73
CA VAL A 182 -2.61 5.38 0.71
C VAL A 182 -2.86 6.70 1.44
N ASN A 183 -3.84 6.70 2.35
CA ASN A 183 -4.21 7.85 3.16
C ASN A 183 -4.06 7.52 4.64
N GLN A 184 -3.01 8.02 5.27
CA GLN A 184 -2.74 7.82 6.69
C GLN A 184 -2.92 9.12 7.47
N SER A 185 -3.87 9.15 8.39
CA SER A 185 -4.08 10.26 9.33
C SER A 185 -3.81 9.91 10.79
N GLY A 186 -3.68 8.61 11.09
CA GLY A 186 -3.39 8.08 12.42
C GLY A 186 -2.79 6.66 12.33
N GLY A 187 -2.74 5.98 13.45
CA GLY A 187 -2.22 4.60 13.52
C GLY A 187 -0.72 4.48 13.19
N THR A 188 -0.28 3.24 13.05
CA THR A 188 1.14 2.91 12.78
C THR A 188 1.24 1.95 11.60
N VAL A 189 2.14 2.26 10.66
CA VAL A 189 2.54 1.38 9.58
C VAL A 189 3.99 0.97 9.82
N ASN A 190 4.23 -0.32 9.99
CA ASN A 190 5.56 -0.91 10.03
C ASN A 190 5.76 -1.66 8.72
N ALA A 191 6.81 -1.34 7.97
CA ALA A 191 7.13 -2.00 6.71
C ALA A 191 8.63 -2.14 6.51
N THR A 192 9.06 -3.12 5.73
CA THR A 192 10.45 -3.16 5.28
C THR A 192 10.71 -1.97 4.36
N GLU A 193 9.85 -1.83 3.35
CA GLU A 193 10.02 -0.86 2.27
C GLU A 193 8.67 -0.22 1.93
N ILE A 194 8.72 1.05 1.53
CA ILE A 194 7.59 1.76 0.93
C ILE A 194 8.00 2.14 -0.49
N VAL A 195 7.25 1.67 -1.48
CA VAL A 195 7.57 1.86 -2.89
C VAL A 195 6.39 2.50 -3.60
N LEU A 196 6.61 3.68 -4.16
CA LEU A 196 5.60 4.43 -4.91
C LEU A 196 5.98 4.41 -6.39
N GLN A 197 5.22 3.68 -7.20
CA GLN A 197 5.46 3.61 -8.64
C GLN A 197 4.51 4.56 -9.37
N LYS A 198 3.22 4.25 -9.49
CA LYS A 198 2.15 5.13 -10.02
C LYS A 198 1.15 5.53 -8.92
N GLY A 199 1.64 5.63 -7.70
CA GLY A 199 0.81 5.76 -6.50
C GLY A 199 1.11 7.01 -5.68
N THR A 200 0.12 7.38 -4.87
CA THR A 200 0.23 8.48 -3.90
C THR A 200 0.13 7.95 -2.48
N TYR A 201 1.07 8.33 -1.63
CA TYR A 201 0.98 8.14 -0.19
C TYR A 201 0.83 9.51 0.48
N ASN A 202 -0.24 9.68 1.24
CA ASN A 202 -0.52 10.88 2.03
C ASN A 202 -0.39 10.54 3.53
N LEU A 203 0.64 11.08 4.18
CA LEU A 203 0.82 11.05 5.63
C LEU A 203 0.43 12.40 6.22
N ASN A 204 -0.59 12.40 7.07
CA ASN A 204 -1.08 13.58 7.77
C ASN A 204 -1.46 13.24 9.22
N GLY A 205 -2.00 14.23 9.94
CA GLY A 205 -2.47 14.04 11.31
C GLY A 205 -1.36 13.57 12.25
N THR A 206 -1.59 12.42 12.90
CA THR A 206 -0.68 11.83 13.90
C THR A 206 -0.15 10.46 13.49
N GLY A 207 -0.30 10.09 12.21
CA GLY A 207 0.17 8.80 11.69
C GLY A 207 1.68 8.61 11.88
N VAL A 208 2.09 7.36 12.09
CA VAL A 208 3.50 6.96 12.14
C VAL A 208 3.78 5.94 11.04
N VAL A 209 4.82 6.17 10.26
CA VAL A 209 5.39 5.19 9.31
C VAL A 209 6.78 4.82 9.79
N ASN A 210 7.05 3.52 9.91
CA ASN A 210 8.36 2.96 10.19
C ASN A 210 8.75 2.06 9.01
N ALA A 211 9.52 2.61 8.07
CA ALA A 211 10.15 1.86 7.00
C ALA A 211 11.55 1.42 7.48
N SER A 212 11.84 0.13 7.56
CA SER A 212 13.14 -0.33 8.13
C SER A 212 14.30 -0.32 7.13
N SER A 213 14.01 -0.25 5.83
CA SER A 213 14.97 -0.16 4.71
C SER A 213 14.79 1.19 3.99
N TYR A 214 14.77 1.23 2.66
CA TYR A 214 14.55 2.45 1.87
C TYR A 214 13.08 2.76 1.62
N THR A 215 12.85 4.01 1.21
CA THR A 215 11.60 4.47 0.60
C THR A 215 11.87 4.96 -0.82
N PHE A 216 11.19 4.35 -1.79
CA PHE A 216 11.22 4.74 -3.20
C PHE A 216 10.03 5.61 -3.55
N VAL A 217 10.29 6.78 -4.14
CA VAL A 217 9.27 7.70 -4.64
C VAL A 217 9.49 7.89 -6.12
N GLY A 218 8.66 7.26 -6.95
CA GLY A 218 8.81 7.25 -8.40
C GLY A 218 9.91 6.30 -8.85
N ASP A 219 9.76 4.99 -8.61
CA ASP A 219 10.72 3.98 -9.10
C ASP A 219 10.54 3.72 -10.60
N ARG A 220 9.38 3.18 -11.02
CA ARG A 220 9.04 2.85 -12.43
C ARG A 220 7.89 3.68 -13.00
N GLY A 221 7.61 4.83 -12.40
CA GLY A 221 6.45 5.64 -12.77
C GLY A 221 6.39 6.95 -12.00
N ASN A 222 5.17 7.49 -11.92
CA ASN A 222 4.89 8.75 -11.25
C ASN A 222 4.45 8.51 -9.79
N GLY A 223 5.43 8.45 -8.89
CA GLY A 223 5.21 8.22 -7.46
C GLY A 223 5.16 9.53 -6.68
N THR A 224 4.21 9.65 -5.75
CA THR A 224 4.04 10.86 -4.93
C THR A 224 3.97 10.56 -3.44
N LEU A 225 4.87 11.14 -2.65
CA LEU A 225 4.83 11.08 -1.18
C LEU A 225 4.53 12.47 -0.60
N ASN A 226 3.37 12.62 0.04
CA ASN A 226 2.98 13.85 0.70
C ASN A 226 3.00 13.66 2.21
N ILE A 227 3.71 14.53 2.92
CA ILE A 227 3.80 14.53 4.38
C ILE A 227 3.43 15.92 4.88
N SER A 228 2.27 16.05 5.51
CA SER A 228 1.77 17.32 6.07
C SER A 228 1.59 17.28 7.60
N GLY A 229 1.68 16.08 8.18
CA GLY A 229 1.62 15.78 9.61
C GLY A 229 2.24 14.41 9.87
N GLY A 230 2.18 13.94 11.10
CA GLY A 230 2.72 12.64 11.48
C GLY A 230 4.25 12.55 11.46
N VAL A 231 4.75 11.32 11.61
CA VAL A 231 6.19 11.01 11.63
C VAL A 231 6.48 9.90 10.62
N PHE A 232 7.39 10.16 9.69
CA PHE A 232 7.96 9.15 8.80
C PHE A 232 9.39 8.83 9.23
N ASN A 233 9.59 7.62 9.75
CA ASN A 233 10.89 7.08 10.09
C ASN A 233 11.37 6.19 8.94
N ALA A 234 12.32 6.68 8.16
CA ALA A 234 13.00 5.88 7.16
C ALA A 234 14.15 5.11 7.79
N GLY A 235 14.44 3.94 7.22
CA GLY A 235 15.54 3.10 7.63
C GLY A 235 16.83 3.48 6.94
N THR A 236 17.81 2.60 7.05
CA THR A 236 19.11 2.76 6.39
C THR A 236 19.51 1.47 5.70
N ASN A 237 20.02 1.57 4.48
CA ASN A 237 20.81 0.51 3.88
C ASN A 237 21.89 1.11 2.95
N GLN A 238 22.54 0.29 2.12
CA GLN A 238 23.58 0.73 1.19
C GLN A 238 23.11 1.79 0.16
N LEU A 239 21.79 1.93 -0.01
CA LEU A 239 21.12 2.78 -0.98
C LEU A 239 20.59 4.10 -0.37
N GLY A 240 20.69 4.29 0.95
CA GLY A 240 20.22 5.48 1.65
C GLY A 240 18.85 5.31 2.30
N SER A 241 18.28 6.41 2.80
CA SER A 241 16.96 6.42 3.44
C SER A 241 15.84 6.68 2.43
N PHE A 242 16.02 7.67 1.55
CA PHE A 242 15.06 8.07 0.53
C PHE A 242 15.68 8.09 -0.86
N ARG A 243 14.85 7.72 -1.84
CA ARG A 243 15.21 7.57 -3.24
C ARG A 243 14.08 8.16 -4.08
N ILE A 244 14.24 9.39 -4.54
CA ILE A 244 13.19 10.12 -5.27
C ILE A 244 13.58 10.12 -6.76
N ALA A 245 12.89 9.33 -7.57
CA ALA A 245 13.23 9.08 -8.99
C ALA A 245 14.68 8.61 -9.21
N ASP A 246 15.19 7.78 -8.30
CA ASP A 246 16.59 7.41 -8.27
C ASP A 246 16.93 6.17 -9.10
N SER A 247 16.08 5.15 -9.07
CA SER A 247 16.51 3.75 -9.27
C SER A 247 15.88 2.98 -10.41
N GLY A 248 14.69 3.35 -10.90
CA GLY A 248 13.94 2.44 -11.74
C GLY A 248 14.11 2.70 -13.23
N GLU A 249 13.83 3.90 -13.73
CA GLU A 249 13.91 4.22 -15.17
C GLU A 249 14.12 5.73 -15.41
N ALA A 250 14.71 6.10 -16.56
CA ALA A 250 14.93 7.50 -16.92
C ALA A 250 13.63 8.33 -17.07
N THR A 251 12.50 7.64 -17.26
CA THR A 251 11.16 8.22 -17.37
C THR A 251 10.45 8.37 -16.03
N ALA A 252 11.03 7.83 -14.95
CA ALA A 252 10.39 7.83 -13.64
C ALA A 252 10.32 9.26 -13.07
N VAL A 253 9.19 9.58 -12.43
CA VAL A 253 8.95 10.88 -11.80
C VAL A 253 8.61 10.67 -10.34
N GLY A 254 9.46 11.21 -9.47
CA GLY A 254 9.32 11.12 -8.03
C GLY A 254 9.04 12.49 -7.45
N THR A 255 7.92 12.66 -6.75
CA THR A 255 7.64 13.90 -6.02
C THR A 255 7.45 13.61 -4.54
N MET A 256 8.30 14.19 -3.71
CA MET A 256 8.10 14.20 -2.26
C MET A 256 7.82 15.62 -1.79
N SER A 257 6.80 15.80 -0.97
CA SER A 257 6.44 17.09 -0.38
C SER A 257 6.35 16.99 1.13
N LEU A 258 7.15 17.80 1.83
CA LEU A 258 7.08 18.00 3.28
C LEU A 258 6.49 19.38 3.58
N SER A 259 5.44 19.41 4.38
CA SER A 259 4.68 20.60 4.72
C SER A 259 4.10 20.50 6.13
N GLY A 260 3.41 21.57 6.59
CA GLY A 260 2.67 21.56 7.85
C GLY A 260 3.55 21.21 9.05
N SER A 261 3.13 20.22 9.84
CA SER A 261 3.83 19.75 11.04
C SER A 261 4.47 18.38 10.85
N GLY A 262 4.63 17.91 9.61
CA GLY A 262 5.22 16.62 9.30
C GLY A 262 6.68 16.52 9.79
N VAL A 263 7.07 15.34 10.23
CA VAL A 263 8.46 15.03 10.58
C VAL A 263 8.97 13.88 9.72
N VAL A 264 10.11 14.07 9.07
CA VAL A 264 10.83 13.03 8.34
C VAL A 264 12.15 12.77 9.03
N ASN A 265 12.38 11.53 9.43
CA ASN A 265 13.66 11.06 9.95
C ASN A 265 14.31 10.19 8.88
N ALA A 266 15.34 10.74 8.22
CA ALA A 266 16.14 10.10 7.17
C ALA A 266 17.58 9.90 7.68
N PRO A 267 17.85 8.87 8.49
CA PRO A 267 19.15 8.67 9.14
C PRO A 267 20.35 8.47 8.21
N SER A 268 20.11 8.19 6.92
CA SER A 268 21.14 8.08 5.88
C SER A 268 20.80 9.03 4.73
N TYR A 269 21.73 9.18 3.78
CA TYR A 269 21.57 10.09 2.65
C TYR A 269 20.24 9.93 1.90
N THR A 270 19.77 11.03 1.32
CA THR A 270 18.58 11.10 0.47
C THR A 270 18.99 11.47 -0.94
N SER A 271 18.62 10.65 -1.92
CA SER A 271 18.91 10.93 -3.33
C SER A 271 17.68 11.48 -4.05
N VAL A 272 17.89 12.51 -4.87
CA VAL A 272 16.85 13.17 -5.65
C VAL A 272 17.27 13.24 -7.11
N GLY A 273 16.52 12.55 -7.98
CA GLY A 273 16.63 12.63 -9.43
C GLY A 273 17.88 11.99 -10.00
N GLY A 274 18.20 10.77 -9.55
CA GLY A 274 19.37 10.03 -10.00
C GLY A 274 19.32 9.60 -11.48
N LEU A 275 18.38 8.70 -11.82
CA LEU A 275 18.10 8.31 -13.21
C LEU A 275 16.93 9.07 -13.81
N GLY A 276 15.89 9.34 -13.01
CA GLY A 276 14.66 10.00 -13.44
C GLY A 276 14.57 11.47 -13.01
N THR A 277 13.35 12.01 -13.00
CA THR A 277 13.07 13.37 -12.54
C THR A 277 12.56 13.36 -11.10
N GLY A 278 13.43 13.74 -10.17
CA GLY A 278 13.12 13.78 -8.74
C GLY A 278 12.86 15.20 -8.26
N THR A 279 11.83 15.39 -7.46
CA THR A 279 11.52 16.66 -6.80
C THR A 279 11.26 16.46 -5.32
N LEU A 280 11.99 17.19 -4.48
CA LEU A 280 11.76 17.30 -3.04
C LEU A 280 11.33 18.73 -2.70
N ASN A 281 10.09 18.91 -2.30
CA ASN A 281 9.53 20.18 -1.86
C ASN A 281 9.44 20.24 -0.34
N ILE A 282 9.99 21.28 0.27
CA ILE A 282 9.95 21.52 1.71
C ILE A 282 9.39 22.91 1.96
N SER A 283 8.11 22.98 2.34
CA SER A 283 7.40 24.23 2.65
C SER A 283 7.04 24.38 4.12
N GLY A 284 7.22 23.31 4.92
CA GLY A 284 6.94 23.25 6.35
C GLY A 284 7.55 21.98 6.96
N GLY A 285 7.23 21.67 8.21
CA GLY A 285 7.70 20.46 8.88
C GLY A 285 9.19 20.46 9.26
N THR A 286 9.70 19.28 9.62
CA THR A 286 11.11 19.06 9.97
C THR A 286 11.67 17.85 9.24
N TRP A 287 12.74 18.06 8.48
CA TRP A 287 13.55 17.02 7.86
C TRP A 287 14.83 16.80 8.67
N ASN A 288 14.98 15.62 9.26
CA ASN A 288 16.17 15.22 10.00
C ASN A 288 17.01 14.27 9.15
N SER A 289 18.17 14.73 8.69
CA SER A 289 19.12 13.94 7.90
C SER A 289 20.53 14.13 8.46
N PRO A 290 21.02 13.30 9.39
CA PRO A 290 22.41 13.43 9.85
C PRO A 290 23.45 13.23 8.73
N ASP A 291 23.03 12.67 7.58
CA ASP A 291 23.80 12.59 6.33
C ASP A 291 23.30 13.60 5.28
N ASP A 292 23.77 13.45 4.04
CA ASP A 292 23.57 14.45 2.98
C ASP A 292 22.25 14.27 2.22
N ILE A 293 21.74 15.38 1.67
CA ILE A 293 20.76 15.36 0.59
C ILE A 293 21.52 15.58 -0.71
N VAL A 294 21.37 14.67 -1.67
CA VAL A 294 22.14 14.67 -2.92
C VAL A 294 21.21 14.83 -4.11
N LEU A 295 21.54 15.78 -4.98
CA LEU A 295 20.89 15.98 -6.27
C LEU A 295 21.68 15.26 -7.36
N GLY A 296 21.01 14.44 -8.18
CA GLY A 296 21.57 13.94 -9.44
C GLY A 296 22.81 13.03 -9.39
N ASP A 297 23.39 12.74 -8.22
CA ASP A 297 24.65 11.97 -8.11
C ASP A 297 24.69 10.96 -6.94
N ARG A 298 25.58 9.97 -7.07
CA ARG A 298 26.28 9.30 -5.98
C ARG A 298 27.77 9.06 -6.37
N PRO A 299 28.72 9.50 -5.52
CA PRO A 299 30.08 8.93 -5.50
C PRO A 299 30.13 7.52 -4.85
N PRO A 300 31.02 6.60 -5.27
CA PRO A 300 31.88 6.62 -6.45
C PRO A 300 31.55 5.48 -7.45
N ASN A 301 31.59 5.78 -8.74
CA ASN A 301 31.59 4.83 -9.88
C ASN A 301 30.26 4.45 -10.55
N VAL A 302 29.33 5.39 -10.79
CA VAL A 302 28.33 5.16 -11.85
C VAL A 302 28.36 6.33 -12.83
N THR A 303 28.80 6.08 -14.06
CA THR A 303 29.05 7.11 -15.09
C THR A 303 27.82 7.44 -15.95
N ASP A 304 26.69 6.78 -15.71
CA ASP A 304 25.57 6.72 -16.67
C ASP A 304 24.27 7.32 -16.12
N TRP A 305 24.35 8.18 -15.10
CA TRP A 305 23.17 8.81 -14.48
C TRP A 305 22.85 10.14 -15.15
N THR A 306 21.66 10.22 -15.75
CA THR A 306 21.20 11.37 -16.57
C THR A 306 19.97 12.06 -15.98
N GLY A 307 19.61 11.75 -14.74
CA GLY A 307 18.40 12.27 -14.10
C GLY A 307 18.49 13.76 -13.77
N THR A 308 17.38 14.30 -13.27
CA THR A 308 17.28 15.69 -12.82
C THR A 308 16.70 15.72 -11.42
N GLY A 309 17.49 16.18 -10.46
CA GLY A 309 17.07 16.41 -9.07
C GLY A 309 16.76 17.87 -8.80
N VAL A 310 15.62 18.14 -8.15
CA VAL A 310 15.25 19.48 -7.68
C VAL A 310 14.90 19.42 -6.20
N VAL A 311 15.53 20.28 -5.39
CA VAL A 311 15.11 20.54 -4.01
C VAL A 311 14.60 21.98 -3.91
N ASN A 312 13.34 22.14 -3.53
CA ASN A 312 12.71 23.43 -3.29
C ASN A 312 12.45 23.62 -1.81
N GLN A 313 13.17 24.53 -1.15
CA GLN A 313 12.90 24.88 0.25
C GLN A 313 12.31 26.30 0.34
N THR A 314 11.02 26.38 0.67
CA THR A 314 10.31 27.65 0.90
C THR A 314 9.92 27.85 2.37
N GLY A 315 10.09 26.82 3.21
CA GLY A 315 9.85 26.85 4.64
C GLY A 315 10.37 25.58 5.34
N GLY A 316 9.95 25.35 6.58
CA GLY A 316 10.36 24.18 7.37
C GLY A 316 11.83 24.20 7.84
N ALA A 317 12.20 23.18 8.62
CA ALA A 317 13.56 22.98 9.09
C ALA A 317 14.23 21.79 8.38
N VAL A 318 15.44 21.98 7.88
CA VAL A 318 16.28 20.92 7.30
C VAL A 318 17.54 20.80 8.13
N ASN A 319 17.64 19.70 8.88
CA ASN A 319 18.80 19.37 9.70
C ASN A 319 19.65 18.36 8.93
N ALA A 320 20.37 18.84 7.91
CA ALA A 320 21.24 18.05 7.02
C ALA A 320 22.73 18.31 7.29
N ARG A 321 23.61 17.32 7.06
CA ARG A 321 25.07 17.57 7.08
C ARG A 321 25.50 18.50 5.95
N ALA A 322 25.07 18.19 4.73
CA ALA A 322 25.25 19.02 3.55
C ALA A 322 24.13 18.76 2.53
N VAL A 323 23.95 19.71 1.62
CA VAL A 323 23.15 19.54 0.41
C VAL A 323 24.12 19.65 -0.76
N PHE A 324 24.34 18.54 -1.48
CA PHE A 324 25.22 18.51 -2.65
C PHE A 324 24.40 18.76 -3.92
N LEU A 325 24.90 19.72 -4.71
CA LEU A 325 24.36 20.14 -6.01
C LEU A 325 25.09 19.44 -7.14
#